data_AF-A0A1V5KUP0-F1
#
_entry.id   AF-A0A1V5KUP0-F1
#
_cell.length_a   1.000
_cell.length_b   1.000
_cell.length_c   1.000
_cell.angle_alpha   90.00
_cell.angle_beta   90.00
_cell.angle_gamma   90.00
#
_symmetry.space_group_name_H-M   'P 1'
#
loop_
_entity.id
_entity.type
_entity.pdbx_description
1 polymer ?
#
loop_
_entity_poly.entity_id
_entity_poly.type
_entity_poly.pdbx_seq_one_letter_code
_entity_poly.pdbx_strand_id
1 'polypeptide(L)'
;MLPALEDLHQDHQTIAREGIRAFKQVSVLGYELPWNNLHFRNNCFIILQRSHLQKKAAALACYRSQSQRGYCEEAFVQNLAGLRGAQIGAGFAELFSLVRLVVD
;
A
#
# COMPACT_ATOMS: atom_id res chain seq x y z
N MET A 1 5.58 0.27 -8.59
CA MET A 1 5.40 0.58 -7.16
C MET A 1 6.48 -0.13 -6.36
N LEU A 2 6.83 0.38 -5.19
CA LEU A 2 7.86 -0.16 -4.28
C LEU A 2 7.30 -0.12 -2.85
N PRO A 3 7.94 -0.79 -1.86
CA PRO A 3 7.66 -0.49 -0.46
C PRO A 3 7.91 0.99 -0.18
N ALA A 4 7.21 1.56 0.79
CA ALA A 4 7.51 2.92 1.25
C ALA A 4 8.94 3.02 1.82
N LEU A 5 9.57 4.19 1.64
CA LEU A 5 10.94 4.44 2.11
C LEU A 5 11.06 4.38 3.63
N GLU A 6 9.96 4.67 4.30
CA GLU A 6 9.81 4.73 5.76
C GLU A 6 9.45 3.36 6.37
N ASP A 7 9.40 2.29 5.58
CA ASP A 7 9.18 0.93 6.09
C ASP A 7 10.38 0.49 6.96
N LEU A 8 10.14 0.05 8.19
CA LEU A 8 11.21 -0.36 9.10
C LEU A 8 11.89 -1.67 8.72
N HIS A 9 11.28 -2.50 7.88
CA HIS A 9 11.86 -3.78 7.47
C HIS A 9 13.05 -3.56 6.54
N GLN A 10 14.22 -4.09 6.91
CA GLN A 10 15.48 -3.88 6.18
C GLN A 10 15.35 -4.19 4.69
N ASP A 11 14.78 -5.34 4.34
CA ASP A 11 14.62 -5.74 2.93
C ASP A 11 13.76 -4.76 2.13
N HIS A 12 12.71 -4.21 2.76
CA HIS A 12 11.83 -3.24 2.11
C HIS A 12 12.57 -1.93 1.87
N GLN A 13 13.38 -1.46 2.83
CA GLN A 13 14.21 -0.27 2.63
C GLN A 13 15.21 -0.44 1.50
N THR A 14 15.88 -1.61 1.45
CA THR A 14 16.81 -1.94 0.38
C THR A 14 16.09 -1.89 -0.96
N ILE A 15 15.02 -2.67 -1.14
CA ILE A 15 14.27 -2.72 -2.40
C ILE A 15 13.74 -1.34 -2.81
N ALA A 16 13.23 -0.54 -1.86
CA ALA A 16 12.73 0.80 -2.14
C ALA A 16 13.84 1.72 -2.66
N ARG A 17 15.00 1.78 -1.99
CA ARG A 17 16.14 2.63 -2.42
C ARG A 17 16.71 2.19 -3.76
N GLU A 18 16.86 0.88 -3.95
CA GLU A 18 17.38 0.29 -5.18
C GLU A 18 16.43 0.53 -6.35
N GLY A 19 15.12 0.32 -6.14
CA GLY A 19 14.10 0.58 -7.13
C GLY A 19 14.03 2.06 -7.54
N ILE A 20 14.11 2.99 -6.59
CA ILE A 20 14.14 4.42 -6.91
C ILE A 20 15.39 4.77 -7.74
N ARG A 21 16.55 4.18 -7.44
CA ARG A 21 17.77 4.43 -8.21
C ARG A 21 17.66 3.90 -9.64
N ALA A 22 17.12 2.69 -9.82
CA ALA A 22 16.94 2.06 -11.12
C ALA A 22 15.87 2.79 -11.96
N PHE A 23 14.75 3.17 -11.34
CA PHE A 23 13.58 3.73 -12.01
C PHE A 23 13.42 5.23 -11.78
N LYS A 24 14.53 5.96 -11.64
CA LYS A 24 14.52 7.38 -11.26
C LYS A 24 13.76 8.30 -12.23
N GLN A 25 13.56 7.91 -13.48
CA GLN A 25 12.94 8.78 -14.50
C GLN A 25 11.44 8.53 -14.72
N VAL A 26 10.79 7.69 -13.89
CA VAL A 26 9.35 7.39 -14.02
C VAL A 26 8.60 7.72 -12.73
N SER A 27 7.27 7.62 -12.79
CA SER A 27 6.40 7.72 -11.60
C SER A 27 6.67 6.57 -10.62
N VAL A 28 6.85 6.91 -9.35
CA VAL A 28 7.13 5.95 -8.27
C VAL A 28 6.20 6.22 -7.09
N LEU A 29 5.42 5.19 -6.74
CA LEU A 29 4.56 5.12 -5.56
C LEU A 29 5.10 4.09 -4.58
N GLY A 30 5.10 4.44 -3.30
CA GLY A 30 5.41 3.60 -2.16
C GLY A 30 4.13 3.04 -1.53
N TYR A 31 3.99 1.71 -1.41
CA TYR A 31 2.85 1.12 -0.70
C TYR A 31 3.09 1.04 0.80
N GLU A 32 2.01 1.08 1.57
CA GLU A 32 2.03 1.01 3.04
C GLU A 32 1.95 -0.44 3.53
N LEU A 33 2.69 -0.71 4.62
CA LEU A 33 2.43 -1.82 5.53
C LEU A 33 2.29 -1.22 6.95
N PRO A 34 1.05 -1.03 7.46
CA PRO A 34 0.80 -0.16 8.62
C PRO A 34 1.61 -0.51 9.88
N TRP A 35 1.94 -1.79 10.09
CA TRP A 35 2.74 -2.24 11.23
C TRP A 35 4.24 -1.96 11.08
N ASN A 36 4.73 -1.70 9.87
CA ASN A 36 6.12 -1.35 9.60
C ASN A 36 6.34 0.17 9.49
N ASN A 37 5.29 0.96 9.26
CA ASN A 37 5.41 2.39 8.99
C ASN A 37 5.01 3.22 10.24
N LEU A 38 6.00 3.62 11.06
CA LEU A 38 5.76 4.50 12.22
C LEU A 38 5.33 5.92 11.82
N HIS A 39 5.74 6.33 10.62
CA HIS A 39 5.30 7.54 9.95
C HIS A 39 5.04 7.18 8.49
N PHE A 40 4.00 7.76 7.91
CA PHE A 40 3.64 7.53 6.51
C PHE A 40 3.20 8.83 5.86
N ARG A 41 3.65 9.06 4.63
CA ARG A 41 3.26 10.24 3.85
C ARG A 41 1.94 9.96 3.14
N ASN A 42 0.84 10.43 3.73
CA ASN A 42 -0.51 10.23 3.21
C ASN A 42 -0.83 11.22 2.07
N ASN A 43 -0.14 11.14 0.93
CA ASN A 43 -0.24 12.14 -0.14
C ASN A 43 -0.72 11.61 -1.51
N CYS A 44 -1.05 10.32 -1.61
CA CYS A 44 -1.65 9.74 -2.82
C CYS A 44 -2.71 8.71 -2.44
N PHE A 45 -3.95 8.93 -2.87
CA PHE A 45 -5.08 8.06 -2.59
C PHE A 45 -5.69 7.57 -3.89
N ILE A 46 -5.97 6.28 -3.98
CA ILE A 46 -6.64 5.64 -5.11
C ILE A 46 -8.01 5.17 -4.62
N ILE A 47 -9.08 5.77 -5.15
CA ILE A 47 -10.46 5.39 -4.77
C ILE A 47 -10.73 3.95 -5.20
N LEU A 48 -11.32 3.17 -4.30
CA LEU A 48 -11.64 1.77 -4.53
C LEU A 48 -13.15 1.52 -4.51
N GLN A 49 -13.55 0.48 -5.24
CA GLN A 49 -14.88 -0.12 -5.14
C GLN A 49 -14.81 -1.39 -4.28
N ARG A 50 -15.95 -1.83 -3.74
CA ARG A 50 -16.05 -3.07 -2.95
C ARG A 50 -15.52 -4.30 -3.70
N SER A 51 -15.72 -4.35 -5.02
CA SER A 51 -15.19 -5.42 -5.89
C SER A 51 -13.66 -5.50 -5.91
N HIS A 52 -12.96 -4.37 -5.78
CA HIS A 52 -11.50 -4.35 -5.67
C HIS A 52 -11.03 -4.97 -4.36
N LEU A 53 -11.72 -4.68 -3.25
CA LEU A 53 -11.40 -5.24 -1.94
C LEU A 53 -11.61 -6.75 -1.89
N GLN A 54 -12.70 -7.24 -2.49
CA GLN A 54 -12.97 -8.69 -2.60
C GLN A 54 -11.87 -9.41 -3.39
N LYS A 55 -11.44 -8.84 -4.53
CA LYS A 55 -10.32 -9.38 -5.32
C LYS A 55 -9.02 -9.39 -4.53
N LYS A 56 -8.74 -8.30 -3.79
CA LYS A 56 -7.53 -8.19 -2.96
C LYS A 56 -7.54 -9.22 -1.82
N ALA A 57 -8.65 -9.38 -1.11
CA ALA A 57 -8.80 -10.37 -0.06
C ALA A 57 -8.65 -11.81 -0.60
N ALA A 58 -9.29 -12.12 -1.73
CA ALA A 58 -9.14 -13.42 -2.39
C ALA A 58 -7.69 -13.70 -2.80
N ALA A 59 -6.96 -12.70 -3.31
CA ALA A 59 -5.55 -12.84 -3.65
C ALA A 59 -4.66 -13.06 -2.41
N LEU A 60 -4.93 -12.38 -1.30
CA LEU A 60 -4.20 -12.58 -0.04
C LEU A 60 -4.44 -13.97 0.55
N ALA A 61 -5.65 -14.52 0.42
CA ALA A 61 -5.99 -15.86 0.89
C ALA A 61 -5.18 -16.98 0.19
N CYS A 62 -4.62 -16.72 -0.99
CA CYS A 62 -3.76 -17.68 -1.70
C CYS A 62 -2.41 -17.89 -0.98
N TYR A 63 -1.94 -16.96 -0.15
CA TYR A 63 -0.70 -17.08 0.61
C TYR A 63 -0.90 -17.93 1.87
N ARG A 64 -1.15 -19.24 1.69
CA ARG A 64 -1.52 -20.17 2.76
C ARG A 64 -0.55 -20.16 3.96
N SER A 65 0.75 -20.00 3.74
CA SER A 65 1.73 -19.94 4.83
C SER A 65 1.62 -18.68 5.71
N GLN A 66 0.93 -17.65 5.21
CA GLN A 66 0.72 -16.37 5.89
C GLN A 66 -0.72 -16.22 6.44
N SER A 67 -1.58 -17.24 6.34
CA SER A 67 -3.01 -17.13 6.70
C SER A 67 -3.28 -16.77 8.16
N GLN A 68 -2.33 -17.06 9.05
CA GLN A 68 -2.38 -16.72 10.48
C GLN A 68 -2.07 -15.25 10.80
N ARG A 69 -1.70 -14.46 9.79
CA ARG A 69 -1.39 -13.05 9.95
C ARG A 69 -2.68 -12.25 9.82
N GLY A 70 -3.04 -11.48 10.84
CA GLY A 70 -4.29 -10.70 10.86
C GLY A 70 -4.44 -9.73 9.68
N TYR A 71 -3.34 -9.29 9.06
CA TYR A 71 -3.38 -8.45 7.87
C TYR A 71 -3.83 -9.17 6.58
N CYS A 72 -3.86 -10.51 6.59
CA CYS A 72 -4.40 -11.31 5.49
C CYS A 72 -5.93 -11.50 5.60
N GLU A 73 -6.54 -11.09 6.71
CA GLU A 73 -7.99 -11.18 6.89
C GLU A 73 -8.72 -10.16 6.01
N GLU A 74 -9.84 -10.57 5.43
CA GLU A 74 -10.67 -9.69 4.62
C GLU A 74 -11.13 -8.46 5.40
N ALA A 75 -11.47 -8.64 6.68
CA ALA A 75 -11.87 -7.54 7.56
C ALA A 75 -10.78 -6.47 7.68
N PHE A 76 -9.51 -6.87 7.77
CA PHE A 76 -8.40 -5.92 7.81
C PHE A 76 -8.32 -5.10 6.52
N VAL A 77 -8.42 -5.75 5.34
CA VAL A 77 -8.39 -5.08 4.03
C VAL A 77 -9.53 -4.06 3.92
N GLN A 78 -10.75 -4.45 4.31
CA GLN A 78 -11.91 -3.56 4.25
C GLN A 78 -11.79 -2.39 5.23
N ASN A 79 -11.38 -2.63 6.47
CA ASN A 79 -11.25 -1.60 7.50
C ASN A 79 -10.17 -0.58 7.14
N LEU A 80 -9.00 -1.04 6.69
CA LEU A 80 -7.92 -0.14 6.28
C LEU A 80 -8.36 0.72 5.08
N ALA A 81 -9.00 0.11 4.08
CA ALA A 81 -9.48 0.85 2.91
C ALA A 81 -10.58 1.86 3.27
N GLY A 82 -11.45 1.52 4.23
CA GLY A 82 -12.48 2.42 4.75
C GLY A 82 -11.88 3.62 5.48
N LEU A 83 -10.87 3.39 6.32
CA LEU A 83 -10.12 4.46 6.98
C LEU A 83 -9.50 5.42 5.95
N ARG A 84 -8.82 4.88 4.92
CA ARG A 84 -8.22 5.70 3.85
C ARG A 84 -9.27 6.43 3.01
N GLY A 85 -10.41 5.79 2.75
CA GLY A 85 -11.54 6.43 2.06
C GLY A 85 -12.08 7.63 2.83
N ALA A 86 -12.32 7.45 4.14
CA ALA A 86 -12.83 8.51 5.01
C ALA A 86 -11.92 9.76 5.03
N GLN A 87 -10.60 9.58 4.93
CA GLN A 87 -9.64 10.70 4.87
C GLN A 87 -9.86 11.65 3.68
N ILE A 88 -10.49 11.17 2.60
CA ILE A 88 -10.73 11.94 1.37
C ILE A 88 -12.22 12.04 1.02
N GLY A 89 -13.12 11.70 1.94
CA GLY A 89 -14.57 11.71 1.69
C GLY A 89 -15.08 10.66 0.70
N ALA A 90 -14.34 9.56 0.51
CA ALA A 90 -14.72 8.42 -0.32
C ALA A 90 -15.13 7.21 0.53
N GLY A 91 -15.87 6.26 -0.06
CA GLY A 91 -16.26 5.03 0.64
C GLY A 91 -15.06 4.13 0.97
N PHE A 92 -14.15 3.93 0.01
CA PHE A 92 -12.92 3.17 0.18
C PHE A 92 -11.81 3.81 -0.64
N ALA A 93 -10.58 3.74 -0.13
CA ALA A 93 -9.39 4.09 -0.89
C ALA A 93 -8.19 3.22 -0.49
N GLU A 94 -7.19 3.16 -1.35
CA GLU A 94 -5.87 2.66 -1.00
C GLU A 94 -4.88 3.82 -0.98
N LEU A 95 -4.00 3.82 0.03
CA LEU A 95 -3.07 4.89 0.26
C LEU A 95 -1.67 4.50 -0.20
N PHE A 96 -0.99 5.45 -0.83
CA PHE A 96 0.40 5.38 -1.25
C PHE A 96 1.17 6.63 -0.83
N SER A 97 2.47 6.47 -0.62
CA SER A 97 3.40 7.60 -0.57
C SER A 97 3.89 7.92 -1.98
N LEU A 98 3.62 9.13 -2.45
CA LEU A 98 4.14 9.61 -3.72
C LEU A 98 5.60 10.02 -3.55
N VAL A 99 6.49 9.28 -4.20
CA VAL A 99 7.93 9.58 -4.28
C VAL A 99 8.21 10.52 -5.45
N ARG A 100 7.66 10.20 -6.63
CA ARG A 100 7.77 11.00 -7.86
C ARG A 100 6.56 10.77 -8.73
N LEU A 101 6.02 11.84 -9.32
CA LEU A 101 5.02 11.77 -10.38
C LEU A 101 5.63 12.36 -11.65
N VAL A 102 5.49 11.64 -12.76
CA VAL A 102 5.81 12.08 -14.12
C VAL A 102 4.50 12.00 -14.91
N VAL A 103 4.10 13.09 -15.54
CA VAL A 103 2.89 13.21 -16.36
C VAL A 103 3.29 13.91 -17.65
N ASP A 104 2.85 13.36 -18.78
CA ASP A 104 2.94 13.96 -20.11
C ASP A 104 1.53 14.36 -20.58
#